data_AF-A0A7R9LLK2-F1
#
_entry.id   AF-A0A7R9LLK2-F1
#
_cell.length_a   1.000
_cell.length_b   1.000
_cell.length_c   1.000
_cell.angle_alpha   90.00
_cell.angle_beta   90.00
_cell.angle_gamma   90.00
#
_symmetry.space_group_name_H-M   'P 1'
#
loop_
_entity.id
_entity.type
_entity.pdbx_description
1 polymer ?
#
loop_
_entity_poly.entity_id
_entity_poly.type
_entity_poly.pdbx_seq_one_letter_code
_entity_poly.pdbx_strand_id
1 'polypeptide(L)'
;MLDLVRPQQTGRISLSDLKRCRLTPIFFDTFFNLEKYLDHEQRDPFASNRDEDGLTMSDWDRFAAEEYELLVAEESAQQNTQK
;
A
#
# COMPACT_ATOMS: atom_id res chain seq x y z
N MET A 1 -7.80 -6.03 15.72
CA MET A 1 -9.19 -5.85 15.20
C MET A 1 -10.09 -5.03 16.11
N LEU A 2 -10.11 -5.26 17.43
CA LEU A 2 -10.91 -4.42 18.33
C LEU A 2 -10.41 -2.98 18.39
N ASP A 3 -9.10 -2.75 18.28
CA ASP A 3 -8.52 -1.40 18.19
C ASP A 3 -8.86 -0.68 16.87
N LEU A 4 -9.14 -1.46 15.81
CA LEU A 4 -9.54 -0.96 14.48
C LEU A 4 -11.01 -0.50 14.50
N VAL A 5 -11.90 -1.27 15.12
CA VAL A 5 -13.34 -0.97 15.14
C VAL A 5 -13.73 -0.06 16.31
N ARG A 6 -13.01 -0.15 17.44
CA ARG A 6 -13.31 0.53 18.72
C ARG A 6 -14.80 0.48 19.06
N PRO A 7 -15.35 -0.72 19.30
CA PRO A 7 -16.77 -0.89 19.55
C PRO A 7 -17.22 -0.12 20.78
N GLN A 8 -18.43 0.44 20.73
CA GLN A 8 -19.00 1.21 21.85
C GLN A 8 -19.25 0.33 23.10
N GLN A 9 -19.56 -0.95 22.90
CA GLN A 9 -19.73 -1.92 23.97
C GLN A 9 -18.62 -2.97 23.90
N THR A 10 -17.92 -3.18 25.02
CA THR A 10 -16.84 -4.17 25.11
C THR A 10 -17.32 -5.56 24.71
N GLY A 11 -16.57 -6.23 23.83
CA GLY A 11 -16.87 -7.59 23.37
C GLY A 11 -18.01 -7.70 22.36
N ARG A 12 -18.62 -6.59 21.92
CA ARG A 12 -19.71 -6.60 20.95
C ARG A 12 -19.46 -5.58 19.83
N ILE A 13 -19.33 -6.07 18.61
CA ILE A 13 -19.25 -5.22 17.41
C ILE A 13 -20.65 -5.10 16.81
N SER A 14 -21.13 -3.87 16.67
CA SER A 14 -22.39 -3.55 15.99
C SER A 14 -22.17 -2.98 14.59
N LEU A 15 -23.22 -2.97 13.78
CA LEU A 15 -23.20 -2.31 12.47
C LEU A 15 -22.84 -0.82 12.58
N SER A 16 -23.31 -0.15 13.64
CA SER A 16 -23.01 1.26 13.90
C SER A 16 -21.51 1.49 14.15
N ASP A 17 -20.83 0.54 14.80
CA ASP A 17 -19.38 0.62 15.04
C ASP A 17 -18.60 0.51 13.73
N LEU A 18 -18.96 -0.46 12.88
CA LEU A 18 -18.34 -0.64 11.57
C LEU A 18 -18.56 0.59 10.67
N LYS A 19 -19.78 1.13 10.62
CA LYS A 19 -20.06 2.35 9.84
C LYS A 19 -19.24 3.55 10.32
N ARG A 20 -18.94 3.64 11.61
CA ARG A 20 -18.20 4.77 12.20
C ARG A 20 -16.69 4.65 12.01
N CYS A 21 -16.11 3.45 12.05
CA CYS A 21 -14.66 3.29 11.97
C CYS A 21 -14.08 3.58 10.58
N ARG A 22 -14.91 3.57 9.52
CA ARG A 22 -14.53 3.79 8.10
C ARG A 22 -13.50 2.79 7.55
N LEU A 23 -13.16 1.75 8.31
CA LEU A 23 -12.24 0.67 7.95
C LEU A 23 -12.98 -0.66 7.76
N THR A 24 -14.28 -0.60 7.45
CA THR A 24 -15.14 -1.77 7.24
C THR A 24 -14.64 -2.75 6.18
N PRO A 25 -14.11 -2.30 5.02
CA PRO A 25 -13.56 -3.23 4.03
C PRO A 25 -12.40 -4.06 4.59
N ILE A 26 -11.42 -3.39 5.20
CA ILE A 26 -10.27 -4.04 5.86
C ILE A 26 -10.75 -5.01 6.95
N PHE A 27 -11.71 -4.58 7.77
CA PHE A 27 -12.29 -5.43 8.82
C PHE A 27 -12.79 -6.76 8.25
N PHE A 28 -13.53 -6.70 7.15
CA PHE A 28 -14.12 -7.86 6.51
C PHE A 28 -13.11 -8.73 5.77
N ASP A 29 -12.18 -8.11 5.04
CA ASP A 29 -11.16 -8.83 4.29
C ASP A 29 -10.26 -9.65 5.22
N THR A 30 -9.93 -9.14 6.42
CA THR A 30 -9.18 -9.91 7.44
C THR A 30 -9.86 -11.22 7.86
N PHE A 31 -11.19 -11.32 7.84
CA PHE A 31 -11.88 -12.53 8.30
C PHE A 31 -12.21 -13.53 7.19
N PHE A 32 -12.42 -13.08 5.96
CA PHE A 32 -12.92 -13.97 4.90
C PHE A 32 -12.35 -13.71 3.50
N ASN A 33 -11.42 -12.76 3.34
CA ASN A 33 -10.77 -12.51 2.06
C ASN A 33 -9.26 -12.33 2.23
N LEU A 34 -8.56 -13.47 2.29
CA LEU A 34 -7.11 -13.50 2.52
C LEU A 34 -6.33 -12.75 1.42
N GLU A 35 -6.78 -12.84 0.17
CA GLU A 35 -6.13 -12.17 -0.96
C GLU A 35 -6.12 -10.65 -0.75
N LYS A 36 -7.28 -10.05 -0.52
CA LYS A 36 -7.38 -8.60 -0.25
C LYS A 36 -6.75 -8.18 1.08
N TYR A 37 -6.76 -9.07 2.07
CA TYR A 37 -6.08 -8.79 3.34
C TYR A 37 -4.57 -8.60 3.14
N LEU A 38 -3.94 -9.46 2.33
CA LEU A 38 -2.51 -9.35 2.02
C LEU A 38 -2.21 -8.04 1.29
N ASP A 39 -3.07 -7.64 0.34
CA ASP A 39 -2.93 -6.35 -0.35
C ASP A 39 -3.02 -5.16 0.63
N HIS A 40 -3.90 -5.25 1.64
CA HIS A 40 -4.04 -4.21 2.67
C HIS A 40 -2.86 -4.13 3.64
N GLU A 41 -2.26 -5.27 4.01
CA GLU A 41 -1.08 -5.31 4.90
C GLU A 41 0.21 -4.89 4.21
N GLN A 42 0.33 -5.14 2.91
CA GLN A 42 1.50 -4.77 2.11
C GLN A 42 1.45 -3.32 1.63
N ARG A 43 0.30 -2.64 1.75
CA ARG A 43 0.16 -1.23 1.36
C ARG A 43 0.95 -0.34 2.33
N ASP A 44 2.02 0.28 1.81
CA ASP A 44 2.86 1.22 2.56
C ASP A 44 1.99 2.35 3.18
N PRO A 45 2.13 2.67 4.49
CA PRO A 45 1.42 3.77 5.15
C PRO A 45 1.50 5.13 4.43
N PHE A 46 2.55 5.34 3.62
CA PHE A 46 2.78 6.55 2.82
C PHE A 46 2.26 6.44 1.38
N ALA A 47 1.81 5.27 0.93
CA ALA A 47 1.23 5.07 -0.41
C ALA A 47 -0.11 5.80 -0.56
N SER A 48 -0.96 5.79 0.48
CA SER A 48 -2.30 6.41 0.45
C SER A 48 -2.27 7.94 0.25
N ASN A 49 -1.18 8.62 0.62
CA ASN A 49 -1.01 10.06 0.37
C ASN A 49 -0.52 10.38 -1.04
N ARG A 50 -0.14 9.38 -1.85
CA ARG A 50 0.33 9.56 -3.23
C ARG A 50 -0.76 9.34 -4.28
N ASP A 51 -1.87 8.71 -3.89
CA ASP A 51 -3.00 8.42 -4.76
C ASP A 51 -3.87 9.65 -5.08
N GLU A 52 -3.72 10.77 -4.37
CA GLU A 52 -4.56 11.97 -4.57
C GLU A 52 -4.06 12.87 -5.73
N ASP A 53 -2.79 12.78 -6.15
CA ASP A 53 -2.16 13.81 -7.02
C ASP A 53 -1.51 13.34 -8.34
N GLY A 54 -1.74 12.11 -8.80
CA GLY A 54 -1.58 11.81 -10.24
C GLY A 54 -0.83 10.53 -10.60
N LEU A 55 -1.44 9.84 -11.56
CA LEU A 55 -0.94 8.70 -12.35
C LEU A 55 -0.15 7.64 -11.59
N THR A 56 -0.92 6.61 -11.21
CA THR A 56 -0.51 5.31 -10.70
C THR A 56 0.51 4.61 -11.61
N MET A 57 1.82 4.74 -11.33
CA MET A 57 2.79 3.73 -11.74
C MET A 57 2.65 2.53 -10.79
N SER A 58 2.53 1.33 -11.35
CA SER A 58 2.61 0.09 -10.59
C SER A 58 3.97 -0.01 -9.91
N ASP A 59 4.07 -0.73 -8.79
CA ASP A 59 5.37 -0.96 -8.12
C ASP A 59 6.39 -1.61 -9.07
N TRP A 60 5.92 -2.41 -10.03
CA TRP A 60 6.74 -2.93 -11.13
C TRP A 60 7.23 -1.85 -12.08
N ASP A 61 6.39 -0.87 -12.42
CA ASP A 61 6.78 0.22 -13.30
C ASP A 61 7.82 1.11 -12.60
N ARG A 62 7.65 1.32 -11.27
CA ARG A 62 8.61 2.07 -10.46
C ARG A 62 9.94 1.35 -10.34
N PHE A 63 9.92 0.06 -10.02
CA PHE A 63 11.13 -0.76 -9.96
C PHE A 63 11.86 -0.75 -11.32
N ALA A 64 11.12 -0.94 -12.42
CA ALA A 64 11.70 -0.91 -13.76
C ALA A 64 12.32 0.45 -14.10
N ALA A 65 11.69 1.57 -13.70
CA ALA A 65 12.23 2.91 -13.91
C ALA A 65 13.51 3.15 -13.09
N GLU A 66 13.53 2.78 -11.82
CA GLU A 66 14.69 2.94 -10.93
C GLU A 66 15.89 2.10 -11.41
N GLU A 67 15.66 0.84 -11.78
CA GLU A 67 16.71 -0.04 -12.33
C GLU A 67 17.23 0.46 -13.69
N TYR A 68 16.34 0.98 -14.54
CA TYR A 68 16.74 1.58 -15.82
C TYR A 68 17.62 2.81 -15.62
N GLU A 69 17.26 3.72 -14.70
CA GLU A 69 18.10 4.88 -14.38
C GLU A 69 19.48 4.48 -13.85
N LEU A 70 19.54 3.46 -12.99
CA LEU A 70 20.79 2.94 -12.46
C LEU A 70 21.69 2.39 -13.57
N LEU A 71 21.13 1.56 -14.46
CA LEU A 71 21.85 1.01 -15.61
C LEU A 71 22.40 2.12 -16.52
N VAL A 72 21.60 3.13 -16.82
CA VAL A 72 22.01 4.29 -17.64
C VAL A 72 23.15 5.08 -16.95
N ALA A 73 23.08 5.25 -15.63
CA ALA A 73 24.14 5.89 -14.86
C ALA A 73 25.44 5.07 -14.89
N GLU A 74 25.36 3.75 -14.81
CA GLU A 74 26.52 2.86 -14.91
C GLU A 74 27.15 2.86 -16.31
N GLU A 75 26.36 2.80 -17.37
CA GLU A 75 26.85 2.87 -18.75
C GLU A 75 27.54 4.21 -19.04
N SER A 76 26.97 5.32 -18.57
CA SER A 76 27.58 6.65 -18.72
C SER A 76 28.88 6.79 -17.92
N ALA A 77 28.97 6.18 -16.74
CA ALA A 77 30.21 6.11 -15.98
C ALA A 77 31.28 5.27 -16.72
N GLN A 78 30.91 4.10 -17.23
CA GLN A 78 31.83 3.22 -17.98
C GLN A 78 32.34 3.87 -19.27
N GLN A 79 31.49 4.59 -20.00
CA GLN A 79 31.90 5.34 -21.20
C GLN A 79 32.91 6.46 -20.88
N ASN A 80 32.81 7.09 -19.70
CA ASN A 80 33.77 8.11 -19.27
C ASN A 80 35.11 7.52 -18.84
N THR A 81 35.16 6.30 -18.32
CA THR A 81 36.41 5.63 -17.94
C THR A 81 37.19 5.03 -19.13
N GLN A 82 36.53 4.91 -20.29
CA GLN A 82 37.11 4.28 -21.48
C GLN A 82 37.59 5.30 -22.54
N LYS A 83 37.53 6.61 -22.22
CA LYS A 83 38.20 7.70 -22.95
C LYS A 83 39.50 8.08 -22.26
#